data_AF-A0A5S3YZA0-F1
#
_entry.id   AF-A0A5S3YZA0-F1
#
_cell.length_a   1.000
_cell.length_b   1.000
_cell.length_c   1.000
_cell.angle_alpha   90.00
_cell.angle_beta   90.00
_cell.angle_gamma   90.00
#
_symmetry.space_group_name_H-M   'P 1'
#
loop_
_entity.id
_entity.type
_entity.pdbx_description
1 polymer ?
#
loop_
_entity_poly.entity_id
_entity_poly.type
_entity_poly.pdbx_seq_one_letter_code
_entity_poly.pdbx_strand_id
1 'polypeptide(L)'
;MKLLVLLLNVLWCSYVVAADEKKSLPIAAYTLKLEPGYTQMRAVTGKVIKQHEASLSFEFSGKVQSIHFDQGDWVDAGQVIATQDTQLL
;
A
#
# COMPACT_ATOMS: atom_id res chain seq x y z
N MET A 1 -1.05 -59.38 68.21
CA MET A 1 -1.81 -58.28 67.55
C MET A 1 -0.93 -57.23 66.86
N LYS A 2 0.33 -57.55 66.49
CA LYS A 2 1.16 -56.69 65.62
C LYS A 2 1.31 -57.26 64.19
N LEU A 3 1.18 -58.59 64.04
CA LEU A 3 1.31 -59.27 62.74
C LEU A 3 0.07 -59.10 61.83
N LEU A 4 -1.12 -58.88 62.41
CA LEU A 4 -2.35 -58.64 61.64
C LEU A 4 -2.39 -57.24 61.00
N VAL A 5 -1.75 -56.25 61.64
CA VAL A 5 -1.75 -54.85 61.18
C VAL A 5 -0.79 -54.62 60.01
N LEU A 6 0.26 -55.44 59.89
CA LEU A 6 1.22 -55.31 58.79
C LEU A 6 0.64 -55.79 57.46
N LEU A 7 -0.18 -56.85 57.45
CA LEU A 7 -0.79 -57.38 56.21
C LEU A 7 -1.85 -56.46 55.63
N LEU A 8 -2.56 -55.67 56.45
CA LEU A 8 -3.55 -54.71 55.97
C LEU A 8 -2.93 -53.50 55.23
N ASN A 9 -1.67 -53.17 55.51
CA ASN A 9 -0.98 -52.04 54.88
C ASN A 9 -0.37 -52.37 53.51
N VAL A 10 -0.13 -53.66 53.23
CA VAL A 10 0.44 -54.06 51.92
C VAL A 10 -0.64 -54.10 50.84
N LEU A 11 -1.91 -54.30 51.21
CA LEU A 11 -3.05 -54.28 50.28
C LEU A 11 -3.45 -52.88 49.78
N TRP A 12 -2.89 -51.80 50.34
CA TRP A 12 -3.16 -50.45 49.85
C TRP A 12 -2.15 -49.97 48.78
N CYS A 13 -1.04 -50.70 48.59
CA CYS A 13 -0.03 -50.41 47.57
C CYS A 13 -0.39 -51.06 46.23
N SER A 14 -1.65 -50.96 45.83
CA SER A 14 -2.10 -51.30 44.48
C SER A 14 -3.09 -50.26 44.00
N TYR A 15 -2.85 -49.00 44.36
CA TYR A 15 -3.47 -47.87 43.67
C TYR A 15 -2.82 -47.79 42.28
N VAL A 16 -3.44 -48.49 41.34
CA VAL A 16 -3.19 -48.36 39.91
C VAL A 16 -3.35 -46.89 39.56
N VAL A 17 -2.24 -46.25 39.18
CA VAL A 17 -2.27 -44.98 38.45
C VAL A 17 -2.85 -45.33 37.09
N ALA A 18 -4.15 -45.11 36.93
CA ALA A 18 -4.77 -45.11 35.60
C ALA A 18 -4.04 -44.06 34.78
N ALA A 19 -3.25 -44.49 33.81
CA ALA A 19 -2.67 -43.60 32.83
C ALA A 19 -3.84 -42.96 32.07
N ASP A 20 -4.08 -41.68 32.35
CA ASP A 20 -5.02 -40.87 31.60
C ASP A 20 -4.51 -40.84 30.16
N GLU A 21 -5.20 -41.55 29.25
CA GLU A 21 -4.94 -41.49 27.82
C GLU A 21 -5.24 -40.06 27.36
N LYS A 22 -4.21 -39.20 27.43
CA LYS A 22 -4.26 -37.84 26.89
C LYS A 22 -4.55 -37.92 25.40
N LYS A 23 -5.84 -37.80 25.06
CA LYS A 23 -6.33 -37.76 23.69
C LYS A 23 -5.70 -36.57 22.98
N SER A 24 -4.65 -36.85 22.21
CA SER A 24 -3.92 -35.82 21.47
C SER A 24 -4.75 -35.39 20.27
N LEU A 25 -5.10 -34.12 20.22
CA LEU A 25 -5.75 -33.53 19.05
C LEU A 25 -4.67 -33.20 18.03
N PRO A 26 -4.80 -33.64 16.76
CA PRO A 26 -3.81 -33.31 15.75
C PRO A 26 -3.84 -31.80 15.50
N ILE A 27 -2.69 -31.16 15.59
CA ILE A 27 -2.50 -29.74 15.26
C ILE A 27 -1.46 -29.61 14.16
N ALA A 28 -1.67 -28.65 13.26
CA ALA A 28 -0.67 -28.24 12.29
C ALA A 28 0.09 -27.03 12.85
N ALA A 29 1.41 -27.15 12.97
CA ALA A 29 2.29 -26.07 13.35
C ALA A 29 3.36 -25.88 12.28
N TYR A 30 3.71 -24.63 12.00
CA TYR A 30 4.74 -24.27 11.03
C TYR A 30 5.81 -23.42 11.72
N THR A 31 7.07 -23.71 11.43
CA THR A 31 8.19 -22.86 11.88
C THR A 31 8.24 -21.63 11.00
N LEU A 32 8.09 -20.46 11.60
CA LEU A 32 8.22 -19.18 10.90
C LEU A 32 9.70 -18.88 10.70
N LYS A 33 10.05 -18.49 9.46
CA LYS A 33 11.36 -17.92 9.14
C LYS A 33 11.22 -16.40 9.06
N LEU A 34 12.10 -15.70 9.75
CA LEU A 34 12.17 -14.26 9.65
C LEU A 34 12.68 -13.88 8.25
N GLU A 35 11.86 -13.15 7.51
CA GLU A 35 12.25 -12.51 6.26
C GLU A 35 12.41 -10.99 6.50
N PRO A 36 13.27 -10.30 5.74
CA PRO A 36 13.55 -8.87 5.94
C PRO A 36 12.32 -7.94 5.84
N GLY A 37 11.23 -8.41 5.22
CA GLY A 37 9.98 -7.67 5.08
C GLY A 37 9.11 -8.26 3.97
N TYR A 38 8.04 -7.55 3.62
CA TYR A 38 7.18 -7.89 2.49
C TYR A 38 6.88 -6.63 1.67
N THR A 39 6.77 -6.80 0.35
CA THR A 39 6.33 -5.74 -0.56
C THR A 39 4.86 -5.90 -0.86
N GLN A 40 4.14 -4.79 -0.94
CA GLN A 40 2.73 -4.79 -1.24
C GLN A 40 2.43 -3.72 -2.28
N MET A 41 1.90 -4.14 -3.42
CA MET A 41 1.48 -3.24 -4.48
C MET A 41 0.15 -2.56 -4.09
N ARG A 42 0.09 -1.26 -4.33
CA ARG A 42 -1.10 -0.43 -4.10
C ARG A 42 -1.43 0.29 -5.41
N ALA A 43 -2.64 0.08 -5.91
CA ALA A 43 -3.14 0.88 -7.02
C ALA A 43 -3.62 2.24 -6.48
N VAL A 44 -3.25 3.31 -7.17
CA VAL A 44 -3.70 4.67 -6.87
C VAL A 44 -4.23 5.30 -8.14
N THR A 45 -5.17 6.22 -7.99
CA THR A 45 -5.78 6.97 -9.10
C THR A 45 -5.37 8.44 -8.98
N GLY A 46 -5.22 9.10 -10.13
CA GLY A 46 -4.93 10.53 -10.19
C GLY A 46 -5.04 11.04 -11.62
N LYS A 47 -4.83 12.34 -11.79
CA LYS A 47 -4.79 13.00 -13.10
C LYS A 47 -3.43 13.69 -13.27
N VAL A 48 -2.87 13.59 -14.47
CA VAL A 48 -1.70 14.38 -14.85
C VAL A 48 -2.14 15.82 -15.07
N ILE A 49 -1.53 16.75 -14.35
CA ILE A 49 -1.79 18.19 -14.47
C ILE A 49 -0.52 18.90 -14.96
N LYS A 50 -0.70 20.01 -15.68
CA LYS A 50 0.40 20.86 -16.13
C LYS A 50 1.03 21.54 -14.91
N GLN A 51 2.36 21.60 -14.85
CA GLN A 51 3.05 22.35 -13.80
C GLN A 51 2.91 23.87 -14.00
N HIS A 52 2.93 24.31 -15.26
CA HIS A 52 2.76 25.70 -15.66
C HIS A 52 1.78 25.77 -16.83
N GLU A 53 0.89 26.76 -16.78
CA GLU A 53 -0.08 27.05 -17.83
C GLU A 53 -0.30 28.56 -17.87
N ALA A 54 -0.34 29.11 -19.09
CA ALA A 54 -0.64 30.51 -19.32
C ALA A 54 -1.69 30.60 -20.43
N SER A 55 -2.77 31.31 -20.16
CA SER A 55 -3.74 31.72 -21.18
C SER A 55 -3.29 33.05 -21.75
N LEU A 56 -2.96 33.07 -23.03
CA LEU A 56 -2.47 34.27 -23.71
C LEU A 56 -3.62 34.97 -24.42
N SER A 57 -3.65 36.29 -24.30
CA SER A 57 -4.61 37.18 -24.96
C SER A 57 -3.90 38.50 -25.27
N PHE A 58 -4.42 39.23 -26.25
CA PHE A 58 -3.99 40.61 -26.47
C PHE A 58 -4.50 41.53 -25.36
N GLU A 59 -3.73 42.59 -25.07
CA GLU A 59 -4.04 43.55 -24.00
C GLU A 59 -5.28 44.41 -24.33
N PHE A 60 -5.53 44.66 -25.62
CA PHE A 60 -6.66 45.43 -26.11
C PHE A 60 -7.52 44.60 -27.06
N SER A 61 -8.81 44.90 -27.11
CA SER A 61 -9.71 44.34 -28.13
C SER A 61 -9.33 44.84 -29.52
N GLY A 62 -9.28 43.94 -30.50
CA GLY A 62 -9.04 44.32 -31.89
C GLY A 62 -8.89 43.13 -32.81
N LYS A 63 -8.50 43.42 -34.06
CA LYS A 63 -8.36 42.41 -35.10
C LYS A 63 -7.00 41.72 -35.00
N VAL A 64 -6.98 40.39 -35.07
CA VAL A 64 -5.75 39.63 -35.24
C VAL A 64 -5.19 39.87 -36.63
N GLN A 65 -3.93 40.31 -36.73
CA GLN A 65 -3.26 40.54 -38.00
C GLN A 65 -2.62 39.26 -38.54
N SER A 66 -1.87 38.53 -37.71
CA SER A 66 -1.30 37.22 -38.07
C SER A 66 -1.06 36.30 -36.88
N ILE A 67 -0.94 34.99 -37.17
CA ILE A 67 -0.57 33.92 -36.25
C ILE A 67 0.66 33.23 -36.83
N HIS A 68 1.66 32.96 -35.99
CA HIS A 68 3.00 32.49 -36.38
C HIS A 68 3.39 31.15 -35.74
N PHE A 69 2.42 30.40 -35.25
CA PHE A 69 2.61 29.06 -34.66
C PHE A 69 1.45 28.16 -35.03
N ASP A 70 1.70 26.86 -35.04
CA ASP A 70 0.68 25.83 -35.13
C ASP A 70 0.48 25.11 -33.80
N GLN A 71 -0.65 24.42 -33.67
CA GLN A 71 -0.95 23.65 -32.48
C GLN A 71 0.06 22.50 -32.28
N GLY A 72 0.72 22.50 -31.12
CA GLY A 72 1.72 21.50 -30.76
C GLY A 72 3.15 21.97 -30.95
N ASP A 73 3.35 23.17 -31.52
CA ASP A 73 4.67 23.76 -31.65
C ASP A 73 5.28 24.11 -30.30
N TRP A 74 6.61 23.96 -30.23
CA TRP A 74 7.41 24.51 -29.15
C TRP A 74 7.75 25.97 -29.48
N VAL A 75 7.69 26.82 -28.47
CA VAL A 75 7.98 28.26 -28.60
C VAL A 75 8.93 28.70 -27.50
N ASP A 76 9.81 29.62 -27.82
CA ASP A 76 10.76 30.19 -26.87
C ASP A 76 10.18 31.44 -26.18
N ALA A 77 10.70 31.76 -24.99
CA ALA A 77 10.33 32.97 -24.28
C ALA A 77 10.68 34.22 -25.11
N GLY A 78 9.69 35.10 -25.33
CA GLY A 78 9.84 36.31 -26.15
C GLY A 78 9.61 36.08 -27.65
N GLN A 79 9.37 34.85 -28.09
CA GLN A 79 9.00 34.58 -29.48
C GLN A 79 7.63 35.20 -29.80
N VAL A 80 7.55 35.91 -30.93
CA VAL A 80 6.29 36.46 -31.43
C VAL A 80 5.46 35.32 -32.04
N ILE A 81 4.35 34.99 -31.38
CA ILE A 81 3.44 33.92 -31.83
C ILE A 81 2.19 34.45 -32.53
N ALA A 82 1.82 35.72 -32.30
CA ALA A 82 0.71 36.38 -32.99
C ALA A 82 0.89 37.90 -32.96
N THR A 83 0.30 38.60 -33.90
CA THR A 83 0.30 40.07 -33.96
C THR A 83 -1.13 40.60 -34.05
N GLN A 84 -1.37 41.75 -33.43
CA GLN A 84 -2.64 42.47 -33.49
C GLN A 84 -2.52 43.65 -34.46
N ASP A 85 -3.60 43.96 -35.16
CA ASP A 85 -3.71 45.20 -35.91
C ASP A 85 -3.90 46.38 -34.95
N THR A 86 -2.88 47.24 -34.86
CA THR A 86 -2.82 48.37 -33.91
C THR A 86 -3.06 49.72 -34.56
N GLN A 87 -3.55 49.79 -35.80
CA GLN A 87 -3.69 51.07 -36.52
C GLN A 87 -4.67 52.07 -35.87
N LEU A 88 -5.56 51.60 -35.01
CA LEU A 88 -6.60 52.39 -34.33
C LEU A 88 -6.38 52.50 -32.81
N LEU A 89 -5.21 52.07 -32.31
CA LEU A 89 -4.81 52.22 -30.90
C LEU A 89 -4.17 53.60 -30.64
#